data_AF-X0GKB3-F1
#
_entry.id   AF-X0GKB3-F1
#
_cell.length_a   1.000
_cell.length_b   1.000
_cell.length_c   1.000
_cell.angle_alpha   90.00
_cell.angle_beta   90.00
_cell.angle_gamma   90.00
#
_symmetry.space_group_name_H-M   'P 1'
#
loop_
_entity.id
_entity.type
_entity.pdbx_description
1 polymer ?
#
loop_
_entity_poly.entity_id
_entity_poly.type
_entity_poly.pdbx_seq_one_letter_code
_entity_poly.pdbx_strand_id
1 'polypeptide(L)'
;MAAKCDEEIIRYMEFILELWVELMGSKEALDYVDPEDVREFQLRVPGVSQLDFHHLSTLVTSGNAFKRMTDGALRRELVVRMKSIKYLIPSLHTLQKDFKYLRPCTDTIIRLFAHNRNPYVTAQSLAFDAFSSKTLLGPDVVFFEKLKCLYLFIMGDMVGITGEWPLLEVGEMPHECVRLPRSWYRLAHEARRLGFHSDEITRLVSEDPDEQVALRALREARPDSISEYSPSQLQGIVRTIVANFGEARDHITGKPSSEFTTTGVGEPISRRCGRQYSGAYARDRWDFDLAGFSDPTPESMDITSLFVR
;
A
#
# COMPACT_ATOMS: atom_id res chain seq x y z
N MET A 1 2.46 22.56 -4.19
CA MET A 1 1.61 22.03 -3.10
C MET A 1 2.52 21.23 -2.18
N ALA A 2 2.76 21.69 -0.94
CA ALA A 2 3.45 20.88 0.06
C ALA A 2 2.69 19.55 0.22
N ALA A 3 3.41 18.43 0.22
CA ALA A 3 2.80 17.13 0.33
C ALA A 3 2.36 16.94 1.79
N LYS A 4 1.10 16.58 2.06
CA LYS A 4 0.53 16.53 3.43
C LYS A 4 0.88 15.23 4.17
N CYS A 5 2.12 14.80 3.98
CA CYS A 5 2.69 13.50 4.33
C CYS A 5 4.16 13.68 4.70
N ASP A 6 4.47 14.83 5.31
CA ASP A 6 5.84 15.22 5.61
C ASP A 6 6.48 14.16 6.52
N GLU A 7 5.72 13.58 7.45
CA GLU A 7 6.16 12.49 8.31
C GLU A 7 6.52 11.22 7.53
N GLU A 8 5.69 10.78 6.57
CA GLU A 8 6.03 9.62 5.73
C GLU A 8 7.26 9.88 4.87
N ILE A 9 7.42 11.09 4.33
CA ILE A 9 8.59 11.46 3.52
C ILE A 9 9.85 11.48 4.38
N ILE A 10 9.80 12.12 5.55
CA ILE A 10 10.93 12.17 6.48
C ILE A 10 11.32 10.75 6.90
N ARG A 11 10.34 9.91 7.26
CA ARG A 11 10.60 8.52 7.64
C ARG A 11 11.22 7.70 6.51
N TYR A 12 10.79 7.93 5.26
CA TYR A 12 11.40 7.30 4.10
C TYR A 12 12.87 7.78 3.92
N MET A 13 13.14 9.08 4.06
CA MET A 13 14.49 9.62 3.97
C MET A 13 15.43 9.08 5.06
N GLU A 14 14.93 8.96 6.29
CA GLU A 14 15.63 8.29 7.39
C GLU A 14 15.92 6.83 7.04
N PHE A 15 14.93 6.09 6.53
CA PHE A 15 15.10 4.71 6.10
C PHE A 15 16.17 4.57 5.00
N ILE A 16 16.23 5.50 4.04
CA ILE A 16 17.31 5.53 3.05
C ILE A 16 18.66 5.62 3.76
N LEU A 17 18.85 6.61 4.63
CA LEU A 17 20.12 6.79 5.32
C LEU A 17 20.49 5.59 6.19
N GLU A 18 19.56 5.10 7.01
CA GLU A 18 19.75 3.95 7.91
C GLU A 18 20.19 2.71 7.14
N LEU A 19 19.50 2.38 6.04
CA LEU A 19 19.83 1.19 5.26
C LEU A 19 21.19 1.30 4.55
N TRP A 20 21.52 2.46 3.98
CA TRP A 20 22.84 2.65 3.37
C TRP A 20 23.97 2.62 4.41
N VAL A 21 23.73 3.13 5.62
CA VAL A 21 24.69 3.00 6.74
C VAL A 21 24.83 1.54 7.17
N GLU A 22 23.74 0.78 7.26
CA GLU A 22 23.79 -0.66 7.56
C GLU A 22 24.60 -1.40 6.49
N LEU A 23 24.30 -1.18 5.21
CA LEU A 23 24.98 -1.81 4.09
C LEU A 23 26.48 -1.50 4.08
N MET A 24 26.84 -0.23 4.27
CA MET A 24 28.24 0.23 4.26
C MET A 24 28.97 0.00 5.59
N GLY A 25 28.25 -0.32 6.67
CA GLY A 25 28.77 -0.61 8.01
C GLY A 25 29.09 0.62 8.86
N SER A 26 29.19 1.81 8.27
CA SER A 26 29.37 3.06 9.00
C SER A 26 28.95 4.27 8.16
N LYS A 27 28.83 5.44 8.80
CA LYS A 27 28.52 6.71 8.11
C LYS A 27 29.69 7.19 7.26
N GLU A 28 30.92 6.98 7.73
CA GLU A 28 32.15 7.37 7.04
C GLU A 28 32.34 6.54 5.76
N ALA A 29 31.93 5.27 5.79
CA ALA A 29 31.98 4.41 4.61
C ALA A 29 31.01 4.84 3.49
N LEU A 30 30.07 5.75 3.76
CA LEU A 30 29.24 6.35 2.71
C LEU A 30 30.07 7.16 1.70
N ASP A 31 31.26 7.63 2.08
CA ASP A 31 32.18 8.34 1.18
C ASP A 31 32.66 7.47 0.02
N TYR A 32 32.50 6.15 0.08
CA TYR A 32 32.79 5.25 -1.03
C TYR A 32 31.67 5.20 -2.07
N VAL A 33 30.43 5.51 -1.68
CA VAL A 33 29.23 5.34 -2.50
C VAL A 33 29.13 6.46 -3.55
N ASP A 34 29.01 6.09 -4.82
CA ASP A 34 28.75 7.03 -5.90
C ASP A 34 27.34 6.83 -6.52
N PRO A 35 26.87 7.77 -7.38
CA PRO A 35 25.54 7.64 -7.99
C PRO A 35 25.35 6.41 -8.87
N GLU A 36 26.41 5.83 -9.44
CA GLU A 36 26.32 4.60 -10.23
C GLU A 36 26.09 3.40 -9.30
N ASP A 37 26.78 3.37 -8.16
CA ASP A 37 26.56 2.35 -7.14
C ASP A 37 25.10 2.34 -6.67
N VAL A 38 24.53 3.52 -6.41
CA VAL A 38 23.12 3.66 -6.04
C VAL A 38 22.19 3.14 -7.14
N ARG A 39 22.49 3.40 -8.42
CA ARG A 39 21.70 2.90 -9.55
C ARG A 39 21.72 1.38 -9.67
N GLU A 40 22.87 0.76 -9.43
CA GLU A 40 22.99 -0.71 -9.51
C GLU A 40 22.34 -1.42 -8.32
N PHE A 41 22.40 -0.81 -7.14
CA PHE A 41 21.91 -1.39 -5.89
C PHE A 41 20.43 -1.15 -5.62
N GLN A 42 19.88 0.01 -6.00
CA GLN A 42 18.50 0.32 -5.71
C GLN A 42 17.53 -0.72 -6.27
N LEU A 43 16.37 -0.92 -5.60
CA LEU A 43 15.32 -1.86 -6.01
C LEU A 43 15.73 -3.35 -5.97
N ARG A 44 16.90 -3.67 -5.42
CA ARG A 44 17.34 -5.04 -5.19
C ARG A 44 17.20 -5.41 -3.73
N VAL A 45 17.06 -6.71 -3.48
CA VAL A 45 16.94 -7.27 -2.13
C VAL A 45 17.86 -8.47 -1.96
N PRO A 46 19.17 -8.24 -1.79
CA PRO A 46 20.17 -9.31 -1.76
C PRO A 46 20.03 -10.28 -0.58
N GLY A 47 19.27 -9.93 0.45
CA GLY A 47 18.94 -10.85 1.53
C GLY A 47 17.82 -11.84 1.19
N VAL A 48 17.00 -11.59 0.16
CA VAL A 48 15.84 -12.46 -0.18
C VAL A 48 15.96 -13.06 -1.58
N SER A 49 16.41 -12.28 -2.56
CA SER A 49 16.60 -12.72 -3.95
C SER A 49 18.02 -13.19 -4.19
N GLN A 50 18.18 -14.48 -4.53
CA GLN A 50 19.47 -15.05 -4.92
C GLN A 50 20.03 -14.40 -6.18
N LEU A 51 19.16 -14.03 -7.13
CA LEU A 51 19.57 -13.33 -8.36
C LEU A 51 20.16 -11.95 -8.05
N ASP A 52 19.49 -11.18 -7.18
CA ASP A 52 20.00 -9.88 -6.75
C ASP A 52 21.33 -10.02 -6.00
N PHE A 53 21.41 -10.97 -5.07
CA PHE A 53 22.64 -11.22 -4.33
C PHE A 53 23.80 -11.56 -5.26
N HIS A 54 23.60 -12.51 -6.18
CA HIS A 54 24.64 -12.95 -7.09
C HIS A 54 25.14 -11.79 -7.98
N HIS A 55 24.21 -11.03 -8.56
CA HIS A 55 24.54 -9.88 -9.40
C HIS A 55 25.36 -8.83 -8.63
N LEU A 56 24.88 -8.41 -7.45
CA LEU A 56 25.55 -7.40 -6.64
C LEU A 56 26.89 -7.90 -6.09
N SER A 57 26.97 -9.16 -5.65
CA SER A 57 28.23 -9.75 -5.17
C SER A 57 29.29 -9.78 -6.27
N THR A 58 28.88 -10.00 -7.52
CA THR A 58 29.78 -9.99 -8.68
C THR A 58 30.30 -8.58 -8.92
N LEU A 59 29.44 -7.57 -8.93
CA LEU A 59 29.83 -6.16 -9.08
C LEU A 59 30.78 -5.69 -7.98
N VAL A 60 30.53 -6.09 -6.73
CA VAL A 60 31.39 -5.75 -5.60
C VAL A 60 32.71 -6.50 -5.68
N THR A 61 32.73 -7.79 -5.97
CA THR A 61 34.00 -8.55 -6.02
C THR A 61 34.88 -8.17 -7.21
N SER A 62 34.28 -7.77 -8.34
CA SER A 62 35.00 -7.42 -9.57
C SER A 62 35.61 -6.01 -9.59
N GLY A 63 35.32 -5.16 -8.61
CA GLY A 63 35.77 -3.76 -8.64
C GLY A 63 34.80 -2.79 -9.33
N ASN A 64 33.68 -3.28 -9.88
CA ASN A 64 32.81 -2.47 -10.73
C ASN A 64 31.87 -1.54 -9.94
N ALA A 65 31.40 -1.98 -8.77
CA ALA A 65 30.70 -1.13 -7.79
C ALA A 65 31.66 -0.62 -6.70
N PHE A 66 31.38 0.51 -6.08
CA PHE A 66 32.19 1.15 -5.03
C PHE A 66 33.66 1.28 -5.45
N LYS A 67 33.90 1.91 -6.60
CA LYS A 67 35.24 1.97 -7.23
C LYS A 67 36.30 2.60 -6.33
N ARG A 68 35.90 3.50 -5.43
CA ARG A 68 36.77 4.16 -4.44
C ARG A 68 37.20 3.24 -3.30
N MET A 69 36.48 2.15 -3.04
CA MET A 69 36.81 1.19 -1.99
C MET A 69 37.77 0.13 -2.55
N THR A 70 39.08 0.39 -2.48
CA THR A 70 40.11 -0.51 -3.01
C THR A 70 40.47 -1.67 -2.07
N ASP A 71 40.13 -1.55 -0.79
CA ASP A 71 40.39 -2.58 0.21
C ASP A 71 39.50 -3.83 -0.02
N GLY A 72 40.14 -4.96 -0.34
CA GLY A 72 39.46 -6.22 -0.56
C GLY A 72 38.81 -6.83 0.68
N ALA A 73 39.25 -6.49 1.89
CA ALA A 73 38.61 -6.92 3.14
C ALA A 73 37.27 -6.21 3.32
N LEU A 74 37.24 -4.89 3.17
CA LEU A 74 36.00 -4.10 3.24
C LEU A 74 34.97 -4.55 2.20
N ARG A 75 35.42 -4.89 0.98
CA ARG A 75 34.54 -5.44 -0.07
C ARG A 75 33.94 -6.79 0.32
N ARG A 76 34.71 -7.68 0.96
CA ARG A 76 34.20 -8.96 1.47
C ARG A 76 33.17 -8.75 2.58
N GLU A 77 33.44 -7.83 3.51
CA GLU A 77 32.49 -7.49 4.59
C GLU A 77 31.19 -6.91 4.03
N LEU A 78 31.26 -6.05 3.01
CA LEU A 78 30.08 -5.53 2.33
C LEU A 78 29.22 -6.66 1.74
N VAL A 79 29.84 -7.64 1.06
CA VAL A 79 29.10 -8.80 0.52
C VAL A 79 28.43 -9.61 1.62
N VAL A 80 29.05 -9.74 2.80
CA VAL A 80 28.42 -10.40 3.96
C VAL A 80 27.22 -9.58 4.45
N ARG A 81 27.37 -8.26 4.61
CA ARG A 81 26.28 -7.37 5.07
C ARG A 81 25.10 -7.34 4.10
N MET A 82 25.33 -7.47 2.79
CA MET A 82 24.23 -7.55 1.82
C MET A 82 23.22 -8.66 2.13
N LYS A 83 23.62 -9.78 2.77
CA LYS A 83 22.69 -10.83 3.17
C LYS A 83 21.73 -10.44 4.30
N SER A 84 22.04 -9.40 5.09
CA SER A 84 21.12 -8.87 6.11
C SER A 84 20.04 -7.95 5.53
N ILE A 85 20.23 -7.45 4.30
CA ILE A 85 19.29 -6.51 3.67
C ILE A 85 18.10 -7.28 3.10
N LYS A 86 17.03 -7.39 3.90
CA LYS A 86 15.78 -8.10 3.56
C LYS A 86 14.71 -7.21 2.95
N TYR A 87 15.03 -5.95 2.61
CA TYR A 87 14.13 -4.99 1.99
C TYR A 87 14.70 -4.53 0.65
N LEU A 88 13.84 -3.98 -0.22
CA LEU A 88 14.31 -3.27 -1.41
C LEU A 88 15.24 -2.14 -0.99
N ILE A 89 16.46 -2.10 -1.54
CA ILE A 89 17.41 -1.03 -1.28
C ILE A 89 16.80 0.29 -1.80
N PRO A 90 16.52 1.26 -0.91
CA PRO A 90 15.82 2.47 -1.26
C PRO A 90 16.80 3.53 -1.79
N SER A 91 16.24 4.51 -2.50
CA SER A 91 16.96 5.70 -2.93
C SER A 91 16.01 6.88 -3.07
N LEU A 92 16.53 8.08 -3.33
CA LEU A 92 15.67 9.23 -3.64
C LEU A 92 14.81 8.98 -4.90
N HIS A 93 15.28 8.15 -5.83
CA HIS A 93 14.48 7.75 -6.99
C HIS A 93 13.29 6.87 -6.57
N THR A 94 13.52 5.87 -5.70
CA THR A 94 12.43 4.97 -5.25
C THR A 94 11.40 5.78 -4.46
N LEU A 95 11.84 6.65 -3.55
CA LEU A 95 10.97 7.59 -2.82
C LEU A 95 10.07 8.38 -3.79
N GLN A 96 10.63 8.98 -4.84
CA GLN A 96 9.85 9.73 -5.81
C GLN A 96 8.82 8.89 -6.57
N LYS A 97 9.09 7.59 -6.78
CA LYS A 97 8.19 6.66 -7.46
C LYS A 97 7.12 6.16 -6.51
N ASP A 98 7.50 5.64 -5.35
CA ASP A 98 6.62 5.09 -4.33
C ASP A 98 5.64 6.13 -3.81
N PHE A 99 6.08 7.39 -3.74
CA PHE A 99 5.20 8.48 -3.37
C PHE A 99 4.03 8.71 -4.35
N LYS A 100 4.18 8.31 -5.63
CA LYS A 100 3.06 8.34 -6.60
C LYS A 100 2.00 7.28 -6.32
N TYR A 101 2.36 6.25 -5.55
CA TYR A 101 1.47 5.18 -5.09
C TYR A 101 0.89 5.50 -3.72
N LEU A 102 1.69 6.04 -2.79
CA LEU A 102 1.24 6.40 -1.44
C LEU A 102 0.31 7.60 -1.41
N ARG A 103 0.51 8.60 -2.28
CA ARG A 103 -0.29 9.84 -2.27
C ARG A 103 -1.81 9.60 -2.34
N PRO A 104 -2.36 8.79 -3.26
CA PRO A 104 -3.80 8.46 -3.25
C PRO A 104 -4.28 7.83 -1.93
N CYS A 105 -3.46 7.00 -1.29
CA CYS A 105 -3.79 6.41 0.02
C CYS A 105 -3.83 7.47 1.12
N THR A 106 -2.81 8.33 1.17
CA THR A 106 -2.74 9.45 2.13
C THR A 106 -3.90 10.42 1.93
N ASP A 107 -4.22 10.79 0.68
CA ASP A 107 -5.35 11.67 0.37
C ASP A 107 -6.69 11.04 0.79
N THR A 108 -6.82 9.71 0.69
CA THR A 108 -7.98 8.96 1.19
C THR A 108 -8.09 9.07 2.71
N ILE A 109 -6.99 8.85 3.45
CA ILE A 109 -6.94 9.01 4.90
C ILE A 109 -7.34 10.42 5.32
N ILE A 110 -6.79 11.44 4.66
CA ILE A 110 -7.14 12.83 4.92
C ILE A 110 -8.63 13.05 4.72
N ARG A 111 -9.23 12.56 3.63
CA ARG A 111 -10.68 12.71 3.38
C ARG A 111 -11.53 11.96 4.40
N LEU A 112 -11.09 10.80 4.86
CA LEU A 112 -11.82 9.99 5.83
C LEU A 112 -11.87 10.66 7.22
N PHE A 113 -10.86 11.44 7.57
CA PHE A 113 -10.75 12.06 8.89
C PHE A 113 -10.99 13.58 8.91
N ALA A 114 -10.80 14.27 7.80
CA ALA A 114 -11.00 15.71 7.71
C ALA A 114 -12.47 16.05 7.45
N HIS A 115 -13.15 16.56 8.47
CA HIS A 115 -14.46 17.23 8.31
C HIS A 115 -14.27 18.75 8.40
N ASN A 116 -14.25 19.46 7.27
CA ASN A 116 -14.08 20.93 7.20
C ASN A 116 -12.86 21.50 7.97
N ARG A 117 -11.84 20.68 8.26
CA ARG A 117 -10.66 21.10 9.03
C ARG A 117 -9.58 21.73 8.15
N ASN A 118 -8.73 22.50 8.82
CA ASN A 118 -7.64 23.28 8.27
C ASN A 118 -6.78 22.48 7.26
N PRO A 119 -6.51 23.01 6.04
CA PRO A 119 -5.72 22.33 5.01
C PRO A 119 -4.25 22.04 5.37
N TYR A 120 -3.72 22.52 6.50
CA TYR A 120 -2.31 22.35 6.91
C TYR A 120 -2.03 21.14 7.82
N VAL A 121 -2.98 20.21 8.00
CA VAL A 121 -2.82 19.04 8.88
C VAL A 121 -2.41 17.80 8.08
N THR A 122 -1.50 17.00 8.62
CA THR A 122 -0.94 15.79 7.99
C THR A 122 -1.86 14.58 8.17
N ALA A 123 -1.70 13.54 7.35
CA ALA A 123 -2.51 12.33 7.46
C ALA A 123 -2.37 11.65 8.84
N GLN A 124 -1.14 11.58 9.39
CA GLN A 124 -0.89 10.96 10.68
C GLN A 124 -1.53 11.74 11.83
N SER A 125 -1.43 13.07 11.83
CA SER A 125 -2.04 13.89 12.88
C SER A 125 -3.57 13.82 12.85
N LEU A 126 -4.18 13.84 11.66
CA LEU A 126 -5.63 13.60 11.51
C LEU A 126 -6.04 12.20 11.99
N ALA A 127 -5.28 11.17 11.63
CA ALA A 127 -5.56 9.80 12.04
C ALA A 127 -5.41 9.64 13.57
N PHE A 128 -4.39 10.24 14.16
CA PHE A 128 -4.17 10.21 15.61
C PHE A 128 -5.29 10.94 16.35
N ASP A 129 -5.75 12.06 15.81
CA ASP A 129 -6.92 12.77 16.33
C ASP A 129 -8.22 11.95 16.25
N ALA A 130 -8.34 11.10 15.23
CA ALA A 130 -9.48 10.20 15.05
C ALA A 130 -9.37 8.91 15.89
N PHE A 131 -8.20 8.58 16.43
CA PHE A 131 -7.97 7.32 17.13
C PHE A 131 -8.53 7.33 18.57
N SER A 132 -9.24 6.26 18.97
CA SER A 132 -9.88 6.19 20.30
C SER A 132 -8.90 6.01 21.45
N SER A 133 -7.86 5.22 21.26
CA SER A 133 -6.91 4.84 22.32
C SER A 133 -5.69 5.75 22.32
N LYS A 134 -5.90 7.07 22.47
CA LYS A 134 -4.81 8.04 22.47
C LYS A 134 -3.98 7.94 23.74
N THR A 135 -2.67 8.03 23.59
CA THR A 135 -1.76 8.20 24.74
C THR A 135 -1.43 9.69 24.93
N LEU A 136 -1.13 10.10 26.16
CA LEU A 136 -0.69 11.46 26.46
C LEU A 136 0.70 11.79 25.90
N LEU A 137 1.49 10.77 25.52
CA LEU A 137 2.84 10.90 24.99
C LEU A 137 2.88 10.96 23.45
N GLY A 138 1.72 10.87 22.79
CA GLY A 138 1.58 10.89 21.34
C GLY A 138 1.28 9.52 20.71
N PRO A 139 1.50 9.38 19.39
CA PRO A 139 1.37 8.11 18.67
C PRO A 139 2.20 6.98 19.28
N ASP A 140 1.56 5.87 19.63
CA ASP A 140 2.21 4.66 20.15
C ASP A 140 2.25 3.53 19.11
N VAL A 141 2.84 2.40 19.50
CA VAL A 141 2.95 1.22 18.62
C VAL A 141 1.59 0.72 18.14
N VAL A 142 0.58 0.75 19.02
CA VAL A 142 -0.78 0.29 18.70
C VAL A 142 -1.40 1.19 17.65
N PHE A 143 -1.29 2.51 17.79
CA PHE A 143 -1.73 3.45 16.78
C PHE A 143 -1.07 3.18 15.42
N PHE A 144 0.26 3.03 15.38
CA PHE A 144 0.96 2.78 14.12
C PHE A 144 0.57 1.45 13.47
N GLU A 145 0.33 0.39 14.26
CA GLU A 145 -0.21 -0.86 13.76
C GLU A 145 -1.60 -0.67 13.13
N LYS A 146 -2.51 0.04 13.79
CA LYS A 146 -3.86 0.30 13.25
C LYS A 146 -3.82 1.19 12.01
N LEU A 147 -2.94 2.19 12.00
CA LEU A 147 -2.75 3.04 10.83
C LEU A 147 -2.20 2.24 9.63
N LYS A 148 -1.24 1.34 9.85
CA LYS A 148 -0.73 0.43 8.80
C LYS A 148 -1.83 -0.47 8.25
N CYS A 149 -2.65 -1.08 9.10
CA CYS A 149 -3.81 -1.87 8.65
C CYS A 149 -4.75 -1.05 7.76
N LEU A 150 -5.00 0.22 8.12
CA LEU A 150 -5.85 1.10 7.33
C LEU A 150 -5.22 1.42 5.96
N TYR A 151 -3.92 1.70 5.91
CA TYR A 151 -3.20 1.88 4.64
C TYR A 151 -3.26 0.63 3.76
N LEU A 152 -3.01 -0.57 4.33
CA LEU A 152 -3.08 -1.84 3.61
C LEU A 152 -4.48 -2.10 3.05
N PHE A 153 -5.53 -1.80 3.82
CA PHE A 153 -6.92 -1.90 3.34
C PHE A 153 -7.16 -0.97 2.15
N ILE A 154 -6.70 0.28 2.22
CA ILE A 154 -6.85 1.24 1.13
C ILE A 154 -6.07 0.77 -0.11
N MET A 155 -4.86 0.24 0.07
CA MET A 155 -4.05 -0.29 -1.03
C MET A 155 -4.73 -1.48 -1.71
N GLY A 156 -5.34 -2.39 -0.95
CA GLY A 156 -6.08 -3.54 -1.46
C GLY A 156 -7.40 -3.20 -2.19
N ASP A 157 -7.93 -1.99 -2.04
CA ASP A 157 -9.09 -1.50 -2.79
C ASP A 157 -8.89 -0.09 -3.38
N MET A 158 -7.64 0.22 -3.77
CA MET A 158 -7.26 1.56 -4.22
C MET A 158 -8.13 2.04 -5.38
N VAL A 159 -8.42 1.17 -6.35
CA VAL A 159 -9.21 1.53 -7.55
C VAL A 159 -10.63 1.92 -7.15
N GLY A 160 -11.30 1.10 -6.33
CA GLY A 160 -12.68 1.37 -5.92
C GLY A 160 -12.80 2.62 -5.04
N ILE A 161 -11.80 2.87 -4.19
CA ILE A 161 -11.77 4.01 -3.27
C ILE A 161 -11.41 5.32 -3.99
N THR A 162 -10.29 5.32 -4.72
CA THR A 162 -9.68 6.55 -5.25
C THR A 162 -10.20 6.91 -6.64
N GLY A 163 -10.62 5.91 -7.42
CA GLY A 163 -10.89 6.06 -8.85
C GLY A 163 -9.62 6.26 -9.68
N GLU A 164 -8.44 5.92 -9.14
CA GLU A 164 -7.19 5.91 -9.90
C GLU A 164 -6.84 4.49 -10.32
N TRP A 165 -6.48 4.32 -11.60
CA TRP A 165 -6.02 3.04 -12.13
C TRP A 165 -4.54 2.78 -11.79
N PRO A 166 -4.17 1.51 -11.57
CA PRO A 166 -2.78 1.08 -11.65
C PRO A 166 -2.20 1.34 -13.05
N LEU A 167 -0.89 1.16 -13.20
CA LEU A 167 -0.25 1.20 -14.52
C LEU A 167 -0.81 0.08 -15.40
N LEU A 168 -1.04 0.38 -16.68
CA LEU A 168 -1.56 -0.60 -17.62
C LEU A 168 -0.48 -1.62 -18.01
N GLU A 169 -0.89 -2.88 -18.20
CA GLU A 169 -0.04 -3.86 -18.86
C GLU A 169 0.08 -3.57 -20.36
N VAL A 170 1.10 -4.16 -21.00
CA VAL A 170 1.33 -3.97 -22.44
C VAL A 170 0.12 -4.47 -23.22
N GLY A 171 -0.51 -3.58 -24.00
CA GLY A 171 -1.68 -3.89 -24.82
C GLY A 171 -3.04 -3.67 -24.14
N GLU A 172 -3.07 -3.28 -22.87
CA GLU A 172 -4.31 -2.88 -22.22
C GLU A 172 -4.75 -1.47 -22.61
N MET A 173 -6.07 -1.26 -22.64
CA MET A 173 -6.68 0.03 -22.90
C MET A 173 -7.18 0.64 -21.58
N PRO A 174 -7.10 1.97 -21.40
CA PRO A 174 -7.70 2.63 -20.26
C PRO A 174 -9.22 2.38 -20.21
N HIS A 175 -9.73 1.96 -19.05
CA HIS A 175 -11.16 1.86 -18.80
C HIS A 175 -11.64 3.03 -17.95
N GLU A 176 -12.93 3.37 -18.04
CA GLU A 176 -13.53 4.41 -17.22
C GLU A 176 -13.46 4.00 -15.74
N CYS A 177 -12.86 4.85 -14.90
CA CYS A 177 -12.71 4.56 -13.49
C CYS A 177 -13.93 5.07 -12.74
N VAL A 178 -14.66 4.17 -12.10
CA VAL A 178 -15.83 4.52 -11.29
C VAL A 178 -15.45 4.32 -9.83
N ARG A 179 -15.42 5.41 -9.06
CA ARG A 179 -15.38 5.33 -7.60
C ARG A 179 -16.61 4.58 -7.13
N LEU A 180 -16.40 3.55 -6.31
CA LEU A 180 -17.47 2.69 -5.82
C LEU A 180 -17.88 3.17 -4.42
N PRO A 181 -19.13 3.64 -4.22
CA PRO A 181 -19.62 4.00 -2.89
C PRO A 181 -19.46 2.87 -1.87
N ARG A 182 -19.63 1.61 -2.31
CA ARG A 182 -19.40 0.40 -1.49
C ARG A 182 -17.97 0.33 -0.94
N SER A 183 -16.96 0.76 -1.70
CA SER A 183 -15.58 0.75 -1.24
C SER A 183 -15.35 1.72 -0.08
N TRP A 184 -15.93 2.91 -0.13
CA TRP A 184 -15.89 3.88 0.98
C TRP A 184 -16.68 3.41 2.19
N TYR A 185 -17.84 2.78 1.98
CA TYR A 185 -18.61 2.15 3.05
C TYR A 185 -17.79 1.08 3.79
N ARG A 186 -17.13 0.17 3.05
CA ARG A 186 -16.25 -0.85 3.65
C ARG A 186 -15.05 -0.24 4.37
N LEU A 187 -14.41 0.78 3.79
CA LEU A 187 -13.31 1.52 4.41
C LEU A 187 -13.74 2.14 5.75
N ALA A 188 -14.92 2.75 5.81
CA ALA A 188 -15.41 3.37 7.05
C ALA A 188 -15.70 2.34 8.14
N HIS A 189 -16.28 1.18 7.79
CA HIS A 189 -16.45 0.07 8.74
C HIS A 189 -15.10 -0.47 9.25
N GLU A 190 -14.13 -0.63 8.35
CA GLU A 190 -12.79 -1.08 8.72
C GLU A 190 -12.09 -0.09 9.64
N ALA A 191 -12.13 1.21 9.31
CA ALA A 191 -11.58 2.26 10.15
C ALA A 191 -12.19 2.26 11.55
N ARG A 192 -13.53 2.11 11.64
CA ARG A 192 -14.23 1.97 12.93
C ARG A 192 -13.80 0.72 13.70
N ARG A 193 -13.66 -0.42 13.02
CA ARG A 193 -13.17 -1.69 13.61
C ARG A 193 -11.76 -1.55 14.16
N LEU A 194 -10.90 -0.77 13.49
CA LEU A 194 -9.53 -0.48 13.90
C LEU A 194 -9.45 0.57 15.03
N GLY A 195 -10.56 1.17 15.44
CA GLY A 195 -10.63 2.15 16.54
C GLY A 195 -10.56 3.61 16.11
N PHE A 196 -10.77 3.91 14.83
CA PHE A 196 -10.83 5.28 14.32
C PHE A 196 -12.26 5.80 14.22
N HIS A 197 -12.47 7.06 14.58
CA HIS A 197 -13.76 7.73 14.59
C HIS A 197 -13.66 9.13 13.99
N SER A 198 -14.59 9.45 13.11
CA SER A 198 -14.80 10.78 12.55
C SER A 198 -16.27 10.96 12.17
N ASP A 199 -16.69 12.20 11.95
CA ASP A 199 -18.04 12.49 11.44
C ASP A 199 -18.27 11.82 10.08
N GLU A 200 -17.25 11.78 9.23
CA GLU A 200 -17.32 11.14 7.93
C GLU A 200 -17.41 9.62 8.03
N ILE A 201 -16.66 8.98 8.94
CA ILE A 201 -16.83 7.54 9.23
C ILE A 201 -18.25 7.26 9.71
N THR A 202 -18.78 8.09 10.61
CA THR A 202 -20.14 7.94 11.13
C THR A 202 -21.18 8.06 10.01
N ARG A 203 -21.03 9.07 9.15
CA ARG A 203 -21.89 9.29 7.97
C ARG A 203 -21.84 8.10 7.03
N LEU A 204 -20.65 7.70 6.59
CA LEU A 204 -20.45 6.59 5.65
C LEU A 204 -20.99 5.26 6.19
N VAL A 205 -20.81 4.97 7.48
CA VAL A 205 -21.35 3.76 8.10
C VAL A 205 -22.88 3.77 8.16
N SER A 206 -23.50 4.94 8.31
CA SER A 206 -24.96 5.08 8.37
C SER A 206 -25.66 4.99 7.01
N GLU A 207 -24.93 5.17 5.92
CA GLU A 207 -25.45 5.19 4.55
C GLU A 207 -25.00 3.94 3.79
N ASP A 208 -25.72 2.82 3.95
CA ASP A 208 -25.43 1.60 3.18
C ASP A 208 -25.69 1.83 1.66
N PRO A 209 -24.67 1.77 0.80
CA PRO A 209 -24.84 1.97 -0.64
C PRO A 209 -25.78 0.96 -1.29
N ASP A 210 -25.83 -0.29 -0.80
CA ASP A 210 -26.71 -1.31 -1.33
C ASP A 210 -28.17 -0.97 -1.00
N GLU A 211 -28.44 -0.49 0.22
CA GLU A 211 -29.76 0.01 0.60
C GLU A 211 -30.18 1.20 -0.28
N GLN A 212 -29.25 2.13 -0.56
CA GLN A 212 -29.53 3.28 -1.43
C GLN A 212 -29.84 2.86 -2.88
N VAL A 213 -29.12 1.87 -3.41
CA VAL A 213 -29.39 1.29 -4.74
C VAL A 213 -30.76 0.61 -4.76
N ALA A 214 -31.08 -0.20 -3.74
CA ALA A 214 -32.38 -0.86 -3.62
C ALA A 214 -33.53 0.15 -3.54
N LEU A 215 -33.40 1.19 -2.70
CA LEU A 215 -34.38 2.26 -2.56
C LEU A 215 -34.58 3.03 -3.87
N ARG A 216 -33.49 3.35 -4.58
CA ARG A 216 -33.56 4.02 -5.88
C ARG A 216 -34.30 3.15 -6.91
N ALA A 217 -33.92 1.88 -7.02
CA ALA A 217 -34.55 0.95 -7.95
C ALA A 217 -36.06 0.81 -7.68
N LEU A 218 -36.47 0.74 -6.41
CA LEU A 218 -37.88 0.69 -6.04
C LEU A 218 -38.64 1.97 -6.45
N ARG A 219 -38.08 3.15 -6.19
CA ARG A 219 -38.69 4.44 -6.56
C ARG A 219 -38.79 4.65 -8.06
N GLU A 220 -37.77 4.20 -8.81
CA GLU A 220 -37.77 4.27 -10.28
C GLU A 220 -38.80 3.32 -10.89
N ALA A 221 -38.92 2.10 -10.36
CA ALA A 221 -39.89 1.13 -10.83
C ALA A 221 -41.34 1.47 -10.40
N ARG A 222 -41.50 2.11 -9.24
CA ARG A 222 -42.80 2.43 -8.60
C ARG A 222 -42.73 3.83 -7.97
N PRO A 223 -42.95 4.90 -8.76
CA PRO A 223 -42.90 6.27 -8.27
C PRO A 223 -43.91 6.54 -7.15
N ASP A 224 -43.51 7.37 -6.19
CA ASP A 224 -44.33 7.75 -5.03
C ASP A 224 -45.64 8.47 -5.43
N SER A 225 -45.73 8.99 -6.66
CA SER A 225 -46.94 9.62 -7.20
C SER A 225 -48.05 8.63 -7.55
N ILE A 226 -47.73 7.34 -7.72
CA ILE A 226 -48.68 6.31 -8.18
C ILE A 226 -48.79 5.11 -7.23
N SER A 227 -47.88 4.99 -6.26
CA SER A 227 -47.84 3.85 -5.34
C SER A 227 -47.16 4.22 -4.03
N GLU A 228 -47.61 3.64 -2.93
CA GLU A 228 -47.03 3.84 -1.60
C GLU A 228 -46.71 2.47 -0.97
N TYR A 229 -45.53 2.37 -0.36
CA TYR A 229 -45.19 1.28 0.55
C TYR A 229 -45.30 1.78 1.98
N SER A 230 -45.87 1.00 2.90
CA SER A 230 -45.75 1.34 4.31
C SER A 230 -44.28 1.27 4.75
N PRO A 231 -43.84 2.04 5.78
CA PRO A 231 -42.45 2.06 6.21
C PRO A 231 -41.90 0.66 6.56
N SER A 232 -42.72 -0.20 7.17
CA SER A 232 -42.32 -1.57 7.52
C SER A 232 -42.21 -2.48 6.31
N GLN A 233 -43.11 -2.34 5.33
CA GLN A 233 -43.05 -3.08 4.07
C GLN A 233 -41.82 -2.68 3.25
N LEU A 234 -41.59 -1.37 3.11
CA LEU A 234 -40.43 -0.84 2.39
C LEU A 234 -39.12 -1.36 3.00
N GLN A 235 -39.00 -1.31 4.32
CA GLN A 235 -37.81 -1.84 5.01
C GLN A 235 -37.63 -3.35 4.79
N GLY A 236 -38.71 -4.14 4.82
CA GLY A 236 -38.66 -5.58 4.55
C GLY A 236 -38.21 -5.90 3.11
N ILE A 237 -38.71 -5.14 2.13
CA ILE A 237 -38.34 -5.31 0.72
C ILE A 237 -36.87 -4.93 0.51
N VAL A 238 -36.43 -3.78 1.03
CA VAL A 238 -35.04 -3.33 0.92
C VAL A 238 -34.08 -4.37 1.51
N ARG A 239 -34.36 -4.88 2.72
CA ARG A 239 -33.55 -5.95 3.33
C ARG A 239 -33.47 -7.19 2.45
N THR A 240 -34.57 -7.57 1.80
CA THR A 240 -34.60 -8.72 0.90
C THR A 240 -33.75 -8.48 -0.35
N ILE A 241 -33.82 -7.29 -0.94
CA ILE A 241 -33.00 -6.91 -2.10
C ILE A 241 -31.50 -6.93 -1.74
N VAL A 242 -31.13 -6.31 -0.62
CA VAL A 242 -29.73 -6.28 -0.15
C VAL A 242 -29.22 -7.69 0.14
N ALA A 243 -30.04 -8.55 0.77
CA ALA A 243 -29.68 -9.95 0.96
C ALA A 243 -29.41 -10.66 -0.39
N ASN A 244 -30.23 -10.42 -1.41
CA ASN A 244 -30.02 -10.98 -2.74
C ASN A 244 -28.75 -10.45 -3.43
N PHE A 245 -28.35 -9.19 -3.19
CA PHE A 245 -27.06 -8.71 -3.67
C PHE A 245 -25.88 -9.47 -3.04
N GLY A 246 -26.02 -9.87 -1.77
CA GLY A 246 -25.03 -10.66 -1.04
C GLY A 246 -24.82 -12.09 -1.58
N GLU A 247 -25.77 -12.64 -2.33
CA GLU A 247 -25.65 -13.95 -2.99
C GLU A 247 -24.71 -13.93 -4.21
N ALA A 248 -24.29 -12.74 -4.65
CA ALA A 248 -23.35 -12.60 -5.75
C ALA A 248 -22.02 -13.29 -5.40
N ARG A 249 -21.61 -14.24 -6.25
CA ARG A 249 -20.29 -14.85 -6.15
C ARG A 249 -19.29 -13.97 -6.84
N ASP A 250 -18.23 -13.62 -6.13
CA ASP A 250 -17.05 -13.06 -6.77
C ASP A 250 -16.55 -14.04 -7.83
N HIS A 251 -16.24 -13.55 -9.03
CA HIS A 251 -15.70 -14.36 -10.13
C HIS A 251 -14.29 -14.90 -9.82
N ILE A 252 -13.78 -14.66 -8.60
CA ILE A 252 -12.45 -15.01 -8.13
C ILE A 252 -12.49 -16.42 -7.50
N THR A 253 -13.02 -17.39 -8.24
CA THR A 253 -12.94 -18.80 -7.83
C THR A 253 -11.58 -19.35 -8.22
N GLY A 254 -10.77 -19.72 -7.22
CA GLY A 254 -9.45 -20.32 -7.40
C GLY A 254 -8.27 -19.35 -7.31
N LYS A 255 -8.27 -18.43 -6.32
CA LYS A 255 -7.11 -17.56 -6.04
C LYS A 255 -5.85 -18.43 -5.88
N PRO A 256 -4.82 -18.28 -6.72
CA PRO A 256 -3.48 -18.60 -6.26
C PRO A 256 -3.20 -17.63 -5.11
N SER A 257 -2.82 -18.15 -3.94
CA SER A 257 -2.21 -17.31 -2.91
C SER A 257 -1.02 -16.61 -3.56
N SER A 258 -0.97 -15.28 -3.53
CA SER A 258 0.24 -14.59 -3.97
C SER A 258 1.32 -14.89 -2.94
N GLU A 259 2.50 -15.28 -3.40
CA GLU A 259 3.65 -15.52 -2.53
C GLU A 259 4.57 -14.31 -2.59
N PHE A 260 5.35 -14.06 -1.54
CA PHE A 260 6.36 -13.00 -1.53
C PHE A 260 7.58 -13.33 -2.41
N THR A 261 7.84 -14.61 -2.65
CA THR A 261 8.99 -15.05 -3.44
C THR A 261 8.59 -16.07 -4.52
N THR A 262 9.49 -16.32 -5.46
CA THR A 262 9.25 -17.29 -6.52
C THR A 262 10.54 -17.99 -6.91
N THR A 263 10.41 -19.24 -7.37
CA THR A 263 11.50 -19.98 -8.04
C THR A 263 11.55 -19.70 -9.54
N GLY A 264 10.52 -19.03 -10.09
CA GLY A 264 10.40 -18.67 -11.49
C GLY A 264 10.90 -17.26 -11.79
N VAL A 265 10.27 -16.62 -12.78
CA VAL A 265 10.57 -15.23 -13.15
C VAL A 265 9.94 -14.29 -12.12
N GLY A 266 10.79 -13.59 -11.37
CA GLY A 266 10.36 -12.58 -10.40
C GLY A 266 9.95 -11.25 -11.05
N GLU A 267 9.57 -10.30 -10.21
CA GLU A 267 9.18 -8.96 -10.66
C GLU A 267 10.38 -8.23 -11.26
N PRO A 268 10.30 -7.70 -12.49
CA PRO A 268 11.39 -6.98 -13.13
C PRO A 268 11.81 -5.75 -12.32
N ILE A 269 13.12 -5.45 -12.26
CA ILE A 269 13.69 -4.30 -11.52
C ILE A 269 12.92 -3.00 -11.79
N SER A 270 12.56 -2.72 -13.05
CA SER A 270 11.84 -1.52 -13.46
C SER A 270 10.40 -1.39 -12.92
N ARG A 271 9.85 -2.47 -12.34
CA ARG A 271 8.49 -2.54 -11.78
C ARG A 271 8.45 -2.68 -10.26
N ARG A 272 9.62 -2.71 -9.59
CA ARG A 272 9.76 -2.87 -8.14
C ARG A 272 9.56 -1.58 -7.32
N CYS A 273 9.06 -0.52 -7.92
CA CYS A 273 8.69 0.71 -7.21
C CYS A 273 7.55 1.45 -7.91
N GLY A 274 6.94 2.37 -7.18
CA GLY A 274 5.82 3.18 -7.62
C GLY A 274 4.54 2.38 -7.77
N ARG A 275 3.66 2.87 -8.64
CA ARG A 275 2.33 2.28 -8.84
C ARG A 275 2.44 0.85 -9.37
N GLN A 276 1.54 -0.01 -8.89
CA GLN A 276 1.41 -1.38 -9.37
C GLN A 276 0.99 -1.38 -10.83
N TYR A 277 1.33 -2.44 -11.56
CA TYR A 277 0.68 -2.74 -12.82
C TYR A 277 -0.67 -3.42 -12.56
N SER A 278 -1.62 -3.25 -13.46
CA SER A 278 -3.00 -3.77 -13.36
C SER A 278 -3.03 -5.28 -13.13
N GLY A 279 -2.19 -6.04 -13.83
CA GLY A 279 -2.05 -7.48 -13.65
C GLY A 279 -1.56 -7.86 -12.25
N ALA A 280 -0.56 -7.15 -11.72
CA ALA A 280 -0.08 -7.32 -10.35
C ALA A 280 -1.16 -6.93 -9.32
N TYR A 281 -1.79 -5.77 -9.49
CA TYR A 281 -2.86 -5.32 -8.61
C TYR A 281 -4.03 -6.31 -8.58
N ALA A 282 -4.47 -6.84 -9.73
CA ALA A 282 -5.59 -7.78 -9.79
C ALA A 282 -5.31 -9.09 -9.04
N ARG A 283 -4.05 -9.55 -9.05
CA ARG A 283 -3.59 -10.75 -8.32
C ARG A 283 -3.41 -10.46 -6.83
N ASP A 284 -2.57 -9.48 -6.51
CA ASP A 284 -1.95 -9.33 -5.18
C ASP A 284 -2.86 -8.62 -4.17
N ARG A 285 -3.81 -7.78 -4.63
CA ARG A 285 -4.62 -6.89 -3.77
C ARG A 285 -5.41 -7.59 -2.66
N TRP A 286 -5.57 -8.90 -2.76
CA TRP A 286 -6.32 -9.71 -1.80
C TRP A 286 -5.47 -10.24 -0.65
N ASP A 287 -4.14 -10.18 -0.79
CA ASP A 287 -3.15 -10.71 0.15
C ASP A 287 -2.48 -9.57 0.93
N PHE A 288 -3.13 -8.39 1.00
CA PHE A 288 -2.67 -7.22 1.74
C PHE A 288 -3.06 -7.32 3.21
N ASP A 289 -2.24 -8.00 4.01
CA ASP A 289 -2.46 -8.18 5.44
C ASP A 289 -1.20 -7.86 6.27
N LEU A 290 -1.38 -7.28 7.45
CA LEU A 290 -0.24 -6.82 8.25
C LEU A 290 0.68 -7.97 8.69
N ALA A 291 0.13 -9.17 8.94
CA ALA A 291 0.92 -10.29 9.41
C ALA A 291 1.88 -10.78 8.31
N GLY A 292 1.37 -11.00 7.10
CA GLY A 292 2.17 -11.38 5.93
C GLY A 292 3.31 -10.39 5.65
N PHE A 293 3.05 -9.08 5.74
CA PHE A 293 4.08 -8.05 5.54
C PHE A 293 5.02 -7.85 6.74
N SER A 294 4.70 -8.38 7.92
CA SER A 294 5.55 -8.28 9.12
C SER A 294 6.42 -9.52 9.32
N ASP A 295 6.02 -10.66 8.76
CA ASP A 295 6.72 -11.91 8.91
C ASP A 295 8.02 -11.94 8.08
N PRO A 296 9.11 -12.55 8.60
CA PRO A 296 10.35 -12.68 7.84
C PRO A 296 10.14 -13.46 6.53
N THR A 297 10.47 -12.84 5.41
CA THR A 297 10.40 -13.50 4.10
C THR A 297 11.59 -14.45 3.91
N PRO A 298 11.36 -15.74 3.57
CA PRO A 298 12.43 -16.69 3.30
C PRO A 298 13.20 -16.34 2.01
N GLU A 299 14.48 -16.73 1.95
CA GLU A 299 15.28 -16.59 0.73
C GLU A 299 14.77 -17.53 -0.37
N SER A 300 14.77 -17.06 -1.62
CA SER A 300 14.36 -17.82 -2.80
C SER A 300 15.11 -17.33 -4.04
N MET A 301 14.75 -17.83 -5.23
CA MET A 301 15.39 -17.41 -6.48
C MET A 301 15.20 -15.90 -6.73
N ASP A 302 13.95 -15.43 -6.63
CA ASP A 302 13.62 -14.01 -6.77
C ASP A 302 12.34 -13.63 -5.99
N ILE A 303 11.99 -12.34 -6.05
CA ILE A 303 10.82 -11.75 -5.40
C ILE A 303 9.65 -11.52 -6.37
N THR A 304 8.43 -11.47 -5.85
CA THR A 304 7.20 -11.28 -6.66
C THR A 304 6.69 -9.84 -6.64
N SER A 305 5.60 -9.60 -7.37
CA SER A 305 4.89 -8.32 -7.37
C SER A 305 4.28 -7.93 -6.02
N LEU A 306 4.01 -8.91 -5.15
CA LEU A 306 3.49 -8.69 -3.78
C LEU A 306 4.59 -8.16 -2.85
N PHE A 307 5.80 -8.71 -2.94
CA PHE A 307 6.92 -8.30 -2.08
C PHE A 307 7.35 -6.85 -2.30
N VAL A 308 7.19 -6.33 -3.51
CA VAL A 308 7.62 -4.98 -3.85
C VAL A 308 6.59 -3.91 -3.49
N ARG A 309 5.72 -4.20 -2.51
CA ARG A 309 4.64 -3.33 -2.01
C ARG A 309 4.84 -3.02 -0.55
#